data_AF-A0A928JEG3-F1
#
_entry.id   AF-A0A928JEG3-F1
#
_cell.length_a   1.000
_cell.length_b   1.000
_cell.length_c   1.000
_cell.angle_alpha   90.00
_cell.angle_beta   90.00
_cell.angle_gamma   90.00
#
_symmetry.space_group_name_H-M   'P 1'
#
loop_
_entity.id
_entity.type
_entity.pdbx_description
1 polymer ?
#
loop_
_entity_poly.entity_id
_entity_poly.type
_entity_poly.pdbx_seq_one_letter_code
_entity_poly.pdbx_strand_id
1 'polypeptide(L)'
;MLKKTMTYTDYNGEQRTEDFYFNLTRAEVTEFETSVDGGLSERIKQISQEKKVPAIMELFKELILRSYGQKSPDGRRFIKNKELTEEFSQTEAYSDLYMELATNSASAAAFINGIMPADMKQSAPALEIVD
;
A
#
# COMPACT_ATOMS: atom_id res chain seq x y z
N MET A 1 8.35 2.18 7.65
CA MET A 1 7.01 2.69 7.96
C MET A 1 6.82 4.02 7.28
N LEU A 2 5.85 4.07 6.38
CA LEU A 2 5.33 5.27 5.75
C LEU A 2 4.23 5.87 6.64
N LYS A 3 4.25 7.20 6.79
CA LYS A 3 3.12 7.98 7.31
C LYS A 3 2.56 8.81 6.14
N LYS A 4 1.26 8.72 5.89
CA LYS A 4 0.55 9.64 4.99
C LYS A 4 -0.46 10.44 5.81
N THR A 5 -0.29 11.75 5.84
CA THR A 5 -1.33 12.67 6.31
C THR A 5 -2.28 12.89 5.14
N MET A 6 -3.55 12.53 5.31
CA MET A 6 -4.55 12.58 4.24
C MET A 6 -5.72 13.46 4.66
N THR A 7 -6.15 14.35 3.76
CA THR A 7 -7.36 15.13 3.91
C THR A 7 -8.42 14.56 2.98
N TYR A 8 -9.58 14.22 3.53
CA TYR A 8 -10.68 13.60 2.78
C TYR A 8 -12.03 14.08 3.32
N THR A 9 -13.08 13.95 2.51
CA THR A 9 -14.46 14.26 2.93
C THR A 9 -15.13 12.98 3.40
N ASP A 10 -15.69 12.97 4.60
CA ASP A 10 -16.39 11.80 5.14
C ASP A 10 -17.83 11.66 4.60
N TYR A 11 -18.53 10.61 5.02
CA TYR A 11 -19.93 10.38 4.61
C TYR A 11 -20.95 11.39 5.18
N ASN A 12 -20.55 12.24 6.12
CA ASN A 12 -21.35 13.37 6.61
C ASN A 12 -21.05 14.67 5.83
N GLY A 13 -20.12 14.65 4.88
CA GLY A 13 -19.67 15.83 4.15
C GLY A 13 -18.66 16.69 4.91
N GLU A 14 -18.12 16.20 6.03
CA GLU A 14 -17.12 16.92 6.83
C GLU A 14 -15.70 16.61 6.33
N GLN A 15 -14.85 17.63 6.26
CA GLN A 15 -13.43 17.43 5.97
C GLN A 15 -12.72 16.89 7.21
N ARG A 16 -12.02 15.77 7.03
CA ARG A 16 -11.13 15.17 8.03
C ARG A 16 -9.69 15.25 7.56
N THR A 17 -8.76 15.37 8.50
CA THR A 17 -7.33 15.28 8.22
C THR A 17 -6.70 14.37 9.26
N GLU A 18 -6.20 13.23 8.81
CA GLU A 18 -5.74 12.14 9.68
C GLU A 18 -4.41 11.56 9.21
N ASP A 19 -3.66 10.98 10.15
CA ASP A 19 -2.40 10.31 9.89
C ASP A 19 -2.64 8.80 9.73
N PHE A 20 -2.36 8.28 8.54
CA PHE A 20 -2.42 6.85 8.22
C PHE A 20 -1.01 6.27 8.14
N TYR A 21 -0.83 5.07 8.69
CA TYR A 21 0.47 4.41 8.77
C TYR A 21 0.49 3.11 7.97
N PHE A 22 1.58 2.91 7.23
CA PHE A 22 1.76 1.75 6.37
C PHE A 22 3.16 1.16 6.56
N ASN A 23 3.25 -0.14 6.78
CA ASN A 23 4.52 -0.83 6.98
C ASN A 23 4.41 -2.33 6.66
N LEU A 24 5.36 -2.82 5.89
CA LEU A 24 5.68 -4.25 5.79
C LEU A 24 6.97 -4.52 6.56
N THR A 25 7.00 -5.61 7.30
CA THR A 25 8.21 -6.12 7.94
C THR A 25 9.01 -6.98 6.97
N ARG A 26 10.30 -7.20 7.26
CA ARG A 26 11.14 -8.12 6.46
C ARG A 26 10.50 -9.50 6.34
N ALA A 27 9.96 -10.02 7.44
CA ALA A 27 9.28 -11.31 7.45
C ALA A 27 8.09 -11.36 6.48
N GLU A 28 7.24 -10.32 6.49
CA GLU A 28 6.07 -10.26 5.60
C GLU A 28 6.45 -10.10 4.13
N VAL A 29 7.50 -9.31 3.83
CA VAL A 29 7.99 -9.20 2.45
C VAL A 29 8.56 -10.54 1.99
N THR A 30 9.37 -11.21 2.81
CA THR A 30 9.92 -12.53 2.49
C THR A 30 8.83 -13.59 2.33
N GLU A 31 7.85 -13.64 3.23
CA GLU A 31 6.70 -14.54 3.11
C GLU A 31 5.94 -14.28 1.81
N PHE A 32 5.69 -13.01 1.49
CA PHE A 32 5.02 -12.62 0.27
C PHE A 32 5.81 -13.03 -0.98
N GLU A 33 7.13 -12.84 -0.98
CA GLU A 33 8.04 -13.32 -2.03
C GLU A 33 8.00 -14.84 -2.20
N THR A 34 7.86 -15.61 -1.11
CA THR A 34 7.75 -17.08 -1.23
C THR A 34 6.36 -17.57 -1.64
N SER A 35 5.31 -16.77 -1.42
CA SER A 35 3.93 -17.12 -1.73
C SER A 35 3.54 -16.91 -3.21
N VAL A 36 4.43 -16.27 -3.97
CA VAL A 36 4.21 -15.88 -5.37
C VAL A 36 5.32 -16.50 -6.21
N ASP A 37 4.95 -17.24 -7.27
CA ASP A 37 5.94 -17.81 -8.19
C ASP A 37 6.82 -16.69 -8.79
N GLY A 38 8.14 -16.77 -8.55
CA GLY A 38 9.11 -15.76 -8.97
C GLY A 38 9.28 -14.56 -8.01
N GLY A 39 8.46 -14.46 -6.97
CA GLY A 39 8.53 -13.41 -5.94
C GLY A 39 7.79 -12.12 -6.28
N LEU A 40 7.62 -11.26 -5.26
CA LEU A 40 6.92 -9.97 -5.37
C LEU A 40 7.50 -9.10 -6.48
N SER A 41 8.83 -9.03 -6.54
CA SER A 41 9.57 -8.22 -7.50
C SER A 41 9.28 -8.65 -8.94
N GLU A 42 9.25 -9.96 -9.19
CA GLU A 42 8.94 -10.51 -10.50
C GLU A 42 7.45 -10.35 -10.83
N ARG A 43 6.54 -10.50 -9.86
CA ARG A 43 5.10 -10.22 -10.06
C ARG A 43 4.84 -8.76 -10.41
N ILE A 44 5.43 -7.80 -9.70
CA ILE A 44 5.35 -6.36 -10.03
C ILE A 44 5.83 -6.14 -11.47
N LYS A 45 7.00 -6.69 -11.82
CA LYS A 45 7.61 -6.54 -13.13
C LYS A 45 6.74 -7.16 -14.24
N GLN A 46 6.22 -8.37 -14.05
CA GLN A 46 5.33 -9.04 -15.01
C GLN A 46 4.05 -8.23 -15.20
N ILE A 47 3.40 -7.84 -14.12
CA ILE A 47 2.18 -7.03 -14.16
C ILE A 47 2.41 -5.71 -14.92
N SER A 48 3.56 -5.05 -14.67
CA SER A 48 3.95 -3.83 -15.39
C SER A 48 4.19 -4.05 -16.87
N GLN A 49 4.90 -5.13 -17.24
CA GLN A 49 5.24 -5.43 -18.64
C GLN A 49 4.01 -5.84 -19.45
N GLU A 50 3.10 -6.60 -18.85
CA GLU A 50 1.88 -7.07 -19.50
C GLU A 50 0.77 -6.01 -19.54
N LYS A 51 0.94 -4.88 -18.84
CA LYS A 51 -0.03 -3.78 -18.73
C LYS A 51 -1.44 -4.26 -18.37
N LYS A 52 -1.53 -5.30 -17.55
CA LYS A 52 -2.80 -5.88 -17.11
C LYS A 52 -3.39 -5.01 -16.02
N VAL A 53 -4.15 -3.98 -16.42
CA VAL A 53 -4.81 -3.03 -15.51
C VAL A 53 -5.52 -3.71 -14.33
N PRO A 54 -6.31 -4.79 -14.51
CA PRO A 54 -6.94 -5.47 -13.37
C PRO A 54 -5.95 -6.06 -12.37
N ALA A 55 -4.82 -6.61 -12.83
CA ALA A 55 -3.80 -7.19 -11.96
C ALA A 55 -3.00 -6.11 -11.22
N ILE A 56 -2.74 -4.95 -11.86
CA ILE A 56 -2.15 -3.76 -11.21
C ILE A 56 -3.08 -3.30 -10.07
N MET A 57 -4.37 -3.16 -10.38
CA MET A 57 -5.39 -2.72 -9.45
C MET A 57 -5.55 -3.67 -8.25
N GLU A 58 -5.49 -4.98 -8.48
CA GLU A 58 -5.54 -5.99 -7.42
C GLU A 58 -4.29 -5.93 -6.54
N LEU A 59 -3.11 -5.79 -7.14
CA LEU A 59 -1.85 -5.67 -6.42
C LEU A 59 -1.82 -4.43 -5.52
N PHE A 60 -2.29 -3.27 -5.99
CA PHE A 60 -2.34 -2.07 -5.15
C PHE A 60 -3.29 -2.22 -3.98
N LYS A 61 -4.48 -2.79 -4.21
CA LYS A 61 -5.42 -3.11 -3.13
C LYS A 61 -4.74 -4.01 -2.09
N GLU A 62 -4.10 -5.08 -2.54
CA GLU A 62 -3.39 -6.01 -1.68
C GLU A 62 -2.29 -5.32 -0.86
N LEU A 63 -1.44 -4.49 -1.49
CA LEU A 63 -0.34 -3.80 -0.81
C LEU A 63 -0.83 -2.74 0.18
N ILE A 64 -1.86 -1.97 -0.15
CA ILE A 64 -2.46 -0.99 0.77
C ILE A 64 -2.96 -1.71 2.03
N LEU A 65 -3.78 -2.75 1.85
CA LEU A 65 -4.43 -3.43 2.98
C LEU A 65 -3.44 -4.24 3.83
N ARG A 66 -2.46 -4.92 3.22
CA ARG A 66 -1.42 -5.67 3.95
C ARG A 66 -0.46 -4.78 4.73
N SER A 67 -0.22 -3.56 4.24
CA SER A 67 0.70 -2.63 4.87
C SER A 67 0.02 -1.74 5.91
N TYR A 68 -1.30 -1.55 5.86
CA TYR A 68 -2.02 -0.71 6.82
C TYR A 68 -1.97 -1.25 8.25
N GLY A 69 -1.84 -0.35 9.22
CA GLY A 69 -1.90 -0.69 10.64
C GLY A 69 -1.72 0.53 11.55
N GLN A 70 -1.74 0.28 12.86
CA GLN A 70 -1.55 1.32 13.87
C GLN A 70 -0.28 1.06 14.68
N LYS A 71 0.50 2.12 14.92
CA LYS A 71 1.65 2.03 15.83
C LYS A 71 1.16 2.02 17.27
N SER A 72 1.62 1.06 18.07
CA SER A 72 1.27 1.04 19.50
C SER A 72 1.82 2.28 20.23
N PRO A 73 1.20 2.71 21.34
CA PRO A 73 1.67 3.88 22.10
C PRO A 73 3.11 3.76 22.60
N ASP A 74 3.54 2.55 22.97
CA ASP A 74 4.92 2.23 23.37
C ASP A 74 5.90 2.09 22.19
N GLY A 75 5.40 2.18 20.96
CA GLY A 75 6.16 2.07 19.71
C GLY A 75 6.72 0.69 19.39
N ARG A 76 6.41 -0.34 20.18
CA ARG A 76 6.98 -1.70 20.01
C ARG A 76 6.28 -2.51 18.94
N ARG A 77 5.00 -2.20 18.67
CA ARG A 77 4.16 -2.97 17.75
C ARG A 77 3.69 -2.08 16.61
N PHE A 78 3.65 -2.66 15.44
CA PHE A 78 2.82 -2.19 14.35
C PHE A 78 1.64 -3.16 14.25
N ILE A 79 0.51 -2.75 14.81
CA ILE A 79 -0.67 -3.58 15.00
C ILE A 79 -1.40 -3.63 13.67
N LYS A 80 -1.46 -4.84 13.11
CA LYS A 80 -2.22 -5.17 11.91
C LYS A 80 -3.21 -6.26 12.26
N ASN A 81 -4.48 -6.01 12.02
CA ASN A 81 -5.54 -6.99 12.23
C ASN A 81 -6.69 -6.71 11.26
N LYS A 82 -7.58 -7.69 11.14
CA LYS A 82 -8.68 -7.64 10.17
C LYS A 82 -9.64 -6.46 10.42
N GLU A 83 -9.99 -6.22 11.67
CA GLU A 83 -10.93 -5.15 12.08
C GLU A 83 -10.41 -3.77 11.66
N LEU A 84 -9.17 -3.43 12.02
CA LEU A 84 -8.53 -2.15 11.63
C LEU A 84 -8.48 -1.98 10.12
N THR A 85 -8.08 -3.03 9.40
CA THR A 85 -7.99 -2.99 7.94
C THR A 85 -9.37 -2.86 7.30
N GLU A 86 -10.40 -3.52 7.84
CA GLU A 86 -11.78 -3.41 7.38
C GLU A 86 -12.35 -2.01 7.62
N GLU A 87 -12.18 -1.44 8.82
CA GLU A 87 -12.56 -0.07 9.15
C GLU A 87 -11.93 0.93 8.18
N PHE A 88 -10.61 0.84 7.97
CA PHE A 88 -9.91 1.71 7.04
C PHE A 88 -10.42 1.56 5.59
N SER A 89 -10.62 0.32 5.13
CA SER A 89 -11.09 0.05 3.76
C SER A 89 -12.48 0.61 3.45
N GLN A 90 -13.24 0.95 4.49
CA GLN A 90 -14.58 1.53 4.41
C GLN A 90 -14.56 3.07 4.58
N THR A 91 -13.39 3.71 4.47
CA THR A 91 -13.26 5.17 4.52
C THR A 91 -13.03 5.76 3.13
N GLU A 92 -13.44 7.02 2.94
CA GLU A 92 -13.08 7.79 1.74
C GLU A 92 -11.56 8.02 1.64
N ALA A 93 -10.82 8.04 2.76
CA ALA A 93 -9.35 8.07 2.73
C ALA A 93 -8.75 6.85 2.00
N TYR A 94 -9.31 5.66 2.20
CA TYR A 94 -8.89 4.48 1.45
C TYR A 94 -9.24 4.60 -0.04
N SER A 95 -10.45 5.08 -0.35
CA SER A 95 -10.89 5.30 -1.73
C SER A 95 -9.95 6.25 -2.47
N ASP A 96 -9.66 7.41 -1.87
CA ASP A 96 -8.76 8.43 -2.40
C ASP A 96 -7.34 7.89 -2.58
N LEU A 97 -6.80 7.17 -1.58
CA LEU A 97 -5.48 6.55 -1.70
C LEU A 97 -5.45 5.55 -2.85
N TYR A 98 -6.45 4.67 -2.93
CA TYR A 98 -6.52 3.64 -3.95
C TYR A 98 -6.55 4.26 -5.36
N MET A 99 -7.39 5.28 -5.56
CA MET A 99 -7.47 5.99 -6.84
C MET A 99 -6.19 6.75 -7.17
N GLU A 100 -5.54 7.38 -6.19
CA GLU A 100 -4.23 8.03 -6.36
C GLU A 100 -3.20 7.02 -6.88
N LEU A 101 -3.07 5.85 -6.24
CA LEU A 101 -2.08 4.86 -6.66
C LEU A 101 -2.45 4.22 -8.01
N ALA A 102 -3.74 4.07 -8.31
CA ALA A 102 -4.20 3.49 -9.56
C ALA A 102 -4.05 4.40 -10.78
N THR A 103 -3.82 5.70 -10.59
CA THR A 103 -3.74 6.69 -11.68
C THR A 103 -2.45 7.50 -11.70
N ASN A 104 -1.57 7.33 -10.71
CA ASN A 104 -0.31 8.05 -10.63
C ASN A 104 0.86 7.10 -10.34
N SER A 105 1.65 6.83 -11.38
CA SER A 105 2.81 5.93 -11.34
C SER A 105 3.87 6.36 -10.34
N ALA A 106 4.11 7.66 -10.20
CA ALA A 106 5.06 8.21 -9.25
C ALA A 106 4.59 8.02 -7.79
N SER A 107 3.31 8.29 -7.51
CA SER A 107 2.70 8.04 -6.20
C SER A 107 2.73 6.56 -5.84
N ALA A 108 2.41 5.68 -6.79
CA ALA A 108 2.47 4.23 -6.60
C ALA A 108 3.88 3.75 -6.24
N ALA A 109 4.90 4.17 -7.00
CA ALA A 109 6.29 3.83 -6.72
C ALA A 109 6.75 4.36 -5.35
N ALA A 110 6.38 5.61 -5.02
CA ALA A 110 6.69 6.21 -3.72
C ALA A 110 6.01 5.45 -2.55
N PHE A 111 4.76 5.03 -2.74
CA PHE A 111 4.03 4.23 -1.75
C PHE A 111 4.71 2.88 -1.52
N ILE A 112 4.98 2.12 -2.59
CA ILE A 112 5.68 0.82 -2.51
C ILE A 112 7.02 0.99 -1.79
N ASN A 113 7.85 1.95 -2.19
CA ASN A 113 9.14 2.20 -1.54
C ASN A 113 9.00 2.64 -0.07
N GLY A 114 7.90 3.31 0.28
CA GLY A 114 7.63 3.78 1.64
C GLY A 114 7.21 2.66 2.60
N ILE A 115 6.47 1.67 2.10
CA ILE A 115 5.97 0.55 2.92
C ILE A 115 7.03 -0.53 3.15
N MET A 116 8.05 -0.63 2.30
CA MET A 116 9.12 -1.64 2.42
C MET A 116 10.06 -1.37 3.60
N PRO A 117 10.66 -2.43 4.18
CA PRO A 117 11.79 -2.32 5.11
C PRO A 117 12.95 -1.53 4.51
N ALA A 118 13.64 -0.72 5.31
CA ALA A 118 14.68 0.20 4.82
C ALA A 118 15.82 -0.50 4.05
N ASP A 119 16.17 -1.71 4.46
CA ASP A 119 17.20 -2.58 3.86
C ASP A 119 16.72 -3.38 2.65
N MET A 120 15.40 -3.44 2.43
CA MET A 120 14.76 -4.11 1.30
C MET A 120 14.11 -3.10 0.34
N LYS A 121 14.41 -1.81 0.49
CA LYS A 121 14.03 -0.79 -0.49
C LYS A 121 14.71 -1.12 -1.81
N GLN A 122 14.03 -1.87 -2.65
CA GLN A 122 14.39 -1.98 -4.04
C GLN A 122 14.11 -0.63 -4.71
N SER A 123 14.86 -0.32 -5.76
CA SER A 123 14.35 0.58 -6.80
C SER A 123 13.12 -0.12 -7.39
N ALA A 124 11.93 0.13 -6.84
CA ALA A 124 10.70 -0.40 -7.40
C ALA A 124 10.71 -0.12 -8.91
N PRO A 125 10.58 -1.15 -9.78
CA PRO A 125 10.54 -0.90 -11.21
C PRO A 125 9.43 0.10 -11.49
N ALA A 126 9.68 1.04 -12.40
CA ALA A 126 8.66 2.01 -12.80
C ALA A 126 7.42 1.25 -13.27
N LEU A 127 6.37 1.26 -12.45
CA LEU A 127 5.08 0.71 -12.83
C LEU A 127 4.54 1.64 -13.92
N GLU A 128 4.54 1.20 -15.17
CA GLU A 128 3.84 1.90 -16.24
C GLU A 128 2.33 1.72 -16.00
N ILE A 129 1.74 2.72 -15.34
CA ILE A 129 0.30 2.84 -15.20
C ILE A 129 -0.23 3.55 -16.45
N VAL A 130 -1.45 3.23 -16.87
CA VAL A 130 -2.09 3.88 -18.01
C VAL A 130 -2.38 5.34 -17.62
N ASP A 131 -1.56 6.27 -18.12
CA ASP A 131 -1.85 7.71 -18.12
C ASP A 131 -3.04 8.04 -19.04
#